data_AF-A0A6N9PDS5-F1
#
_entry.id   AF-A0A6N9PDS5-F1
#
_cell.length_a   1.000
_cell.length_b   1.000
_cell.length_c   1.000
_cell.angle_alpha   90.00
_cell.angle_beta   90.00
_cell.angle_gamma   90.00
#
_symmetry.space_group_name_H-M   'P 1'
#
loop_
_entity.id
_entity.type
_entity.pdbx_description
1 polymer ?
#
loop_
_entity_poly.entity_id
_entity_poly.type
_entity_poly.pdbx_seq_one_letter_code
_entity_poly.pdbx_strand_id
1 'polypeptide(L)'
;MARKKNIVPINSMEDLVVLINHNSEVFDRRTRKLGKSSRKLKVLCVIAIGYAIYAAVENLKQEEKVYQLSVRVQKLEQGEGE
;
A
#
# COMPACT_ATOMS: atom_id res chain seq x y z
N MET A 1 -10.29 -3.80 33.12
CA MET A 1 -10.77 -2.43 33.44
C MET A 1 -11.99 -2.12 32.59
N ALA A 2 -13.18 -2.00 33.20
CA ALA A 2 -14.40 -1.67 32.46
C ALA A 2 -14.33 -0.23 31.95
N ARG A 3 -14.55 -0.01 30.65
CA ARG A 3 -14.61 1.34 30.08
C ARG A 3 -15.79 2.09 30.72
N LYS A 4 -15.50 3.17 31.44
CA LYS A 4 -16.52 4.06 32.02
C LYS A 4 -17.38 4.59 30.87
N LYS A 5 -18.66 4.22 30.84
CA LYS A 5 -19.62 4.74 29.86
C LYS A 5 -19.93 6.19 30.25
N ASN A 6 -19.64 7.13 29.36
CA ASN A 6 -20.08 8.52 29.52
C ASN A 6 -21.57 8.57 29.13
N ILE A 7 -22.44 8.48 30.13
CA ILE A 7 -23.89 8.57 29.93
C ILE A 7 -24.23 10.05 29.79
N VAL A 8 -24.80 10.43 28.65
CA VAL A 8 -25.31 11.80 28.41
C VAL A 8 -26.81 11.78 28.69
N PRO A 9 -27.31 12.57 29.67
CA PRO A 9 -28.75 12.67 29.91
C PRO A 9 -29.42 13.40 28.74
N ILE A 10 -30.58 12.91 28.32
CA ILE A 10 -31.40 13.50 27.25
C ILE A 10 -32.73 13.90 27.89
N ASN A 11 -32.96 15.21 28.02
CA ASN A 11 -34.15 15.75 28.68
C ASN A 11 -35.15 16.31 27.68
N SER A 12 -34.72 16.57 26.45
CA SER A 12 -35.54 17.10 25.36
C SER A 12 -35.21 16.46 24.02
N MET A 13 -36.10 16.62 23.04
CA MET A 13 -35.81 16.24 21.65
C MET A 13 -34.66 17.06 21.05
N GLU A 14 -34.47 18.30 21.51
CA GLU A 14 -33.36 19.14 21.08
C GLU A 14 -32.01 18.54 21.52
N ASP A 15 -31.92 18.04 22.76
CA ASP A 15 -30.72 17.36 23.27
C ASP A 15 -30.37 16.13 22.40
N LEU A 16 -31.39 15.38 21.97
CA LEU A 16 -31.20 14.21 21.11
C LEU A 16 -30.66 14.61 19.73
N VAL A 17 -31.22 15.66 19.13
CA VAL A 17 -30.78 16.16 17.81
C VAL A 17 -29.34 16.68 17.89
N VAL A 18 -29.00 17.43 18.93
CA VAL A 18 -27.63 17.93 19.14
C VAL A 18 -26.64 16.77 19.30
N LEU A 19 -27.00 15.74 20.07
CA LEU A 19 -26.15 14.58 20.26
C LEU A 19 -25.94 13.78 18.97
N ILE A 20 -26.99 13.59 18.16
CA ILE A 20 -26.91 12.91 16.87
C ILE A 20 -26.02 13.71 15.90
N ASN A 21 -26.24 15.03 15.80
CA ASN A 21 -25.46 15.89 14.93
C ASN A 21 -23.97 15.88 15.31
N HIS A 22 -23.66 15.99 16.60
CA HIS A 22 -22.29 15.90 17.09
C HIS A 22 -21.62 14.57 16.72
N ASN A 23 -22.31 13.44 16.95
CA ASN A 23 -21.77 12.12 16.61
C ASN A 23 -21.60 11.94 15.10
N SER A 24 -22.53 12.46 14.30
CA SER A 24 -22.46 12.44 12.84
C SER A 24 -21.23 13.21 12.34
N GLU A 25 -20.98 14.40 12.87
CA GLU A 25 -19.81 15.21 12.51
C GLU A 25 -18.49 14.53 12.94
N VAL A 26 -18.45 13.94 14.14
CA VAL A 26 -17.28 13.18 14.61
C VAL A 26 -17.02 11.97 13.72
N PHE A 27 -18.08 11.28 13.31
CA PHE A 27 -17.98 10.14 12.40
C PHE A 27 -17.45 10.56 11.04
N ASP A 28 -18.00 11.63 10.43
CA ASP A 28 -17.54 12.16 9.15
C ASP A 28 -16.07 12.60 9.19
N ARG A 29 -15.65 13.30 10.26
CA ARG A 29 -14.25 13.68 10.46
C ARG A 29 -13.33 12.45 10.50
N ARG A 30 -13.75 11.38 11.20
CA ARG A 30 -12.96 10.15 11.33
C ARG A 30 -12.90 9.38 10.01
N THR A 31 -14.01 9.20 9.32
CA THR A 31 -14.05 8.53 8.01
C THR A 31 -13.25 9.30 6.97
N ARG A 32 -13.35 10.63 6.94
CA ARG A 32 -12.54 11.47 6.05
C ARG A 32 -11.04 11.38 6.35
N LYS A 33 -10.65 11.33 7.64
CA LYS A 33 -9.25 11.10 8.04
C LYS A 33 -8.75 9.71 7.60
N LEU A 34 -9.59 8.69 7.78
CA LEU A 34 -9.27 7.33 7.34
C LEU A 34 -9.14 7.22 5.82
N GLY A 35 -10.04 7.85 5.06
CA GLY A 35 -9.99 7.92 3.59
C GLY A 35 -8.74 8.64 3.08
N LYS A 36 -8.30 9.73 3.74
CA LYS A 36 -7.04 10.40 3.42
C LYS A 36 -5.82 9.51 3.72
N SER A 37 -5.85 8.77 4.83
CA SER A 37 -4.79 7.86 5.22
C SER A 37 -4.66 6.67 4.27
N SER A 38 -5.79 6.08 3.86
CA SER A 38 -5.81 4.95 2.94
C SER A 38 -5.37 5.33 1.52
N ARG A 39 -5.60 6.59 1.09
CA ARG A 39 -5.10 7.07 -0.21
C ARG A 39 -3.58 7.02 -0.30
N LYS A 40 -2.85 7.38 0.77
CA LYS A 40 -1.38 7.27 0.81
C LYS A 40 -0.93 5.82 0.71
N LEU A 41 -1.59 4.92 1.43
CA LEU A 41 -1.29 3.49 1.38
C LEU A 41 -1.53 2.90 -0.03
N LYS A 42 -2.65 3.27 -0.67
CA LYS A 42 -2.93 2.84 -2.06
C LYS A 42 -1.84 3.28 -3.04
N VAL A 43 -1.35 4.52 -2.92
CA VAL A 43 -0.25 5.03 -3.76
C VAL A 43 1.02 4.21 -3.54
N LEU A 44 1.39 3.94 -2.27
CA LEU A 44 2.56 3.13 -1.95
C LEU A 44 2.44 1.71 -2.52
N CYS A 45 1.25 1.08 -2.43
CA CYS A 45 1.02 -0.24 -3.03
C CYS A 45 1.23 -0.22 -4.55
N VAL A 46 0.72 0.79 -5.26
CA VAL A 46 0.91 0.89 -6.72
C VAL A 46 2.38 1.05 -7.07
N ILE A 47 3.12 1.90 -6.34
CA ILE A 47 4.56 2.08 -6.55
C ILE A 47 5.32 0.77 -6.30
N ALA A 48 5.01 0.07 -5.20
CA ALA A 48 5.66 -1.20 -4.88
C ALA A 48 5.43 -2.28 -5.94
N ILE A 49 4.20 -2.39 -6.45
CA ILE A 49 3.87 -3.31 -7.55
C ILE A 49 4.63 -2.93 -8.81
N GLY A 50 4.63 -1.65 -9.18
CA GLY A 50 5.37 -1.16 -10.35
C GLY A 50 6.87 -1.47 -10.26
N TYR A 51 7.47 -1.23 -9.09
CA TYR A 51 8.88 -1.52 -8.86
C TYR A 51 9.19 -3.03 -8.91
N ALA A 52 8.32 -3.86 -8.34
CA ALA A 52 8.48 -5.31 -8.40
C ALA A 52 8.45 -5.84 -9.84
N ILE A 53 7.53 -5.34 -10.67
CA ILE A 53 7.46 -5.69 -12.09
C ILE A 53 8.72 -5.24 -12.82
N TYR A 54 9.15 -3.98 -12.61
CA TYR A 54 10.37 -3.46 -13.22
C TYR A 54 11.60 -4.29 -12.85
N ALA A 55 11.78 -4.61 -11.56
CA ALA A 55 12.88 -5.42 -11.09
C ALA A 55 12.86 -6.84 -11.69
N ALA A 56 11.68 -7.46 -11.81
CA ALA A 56 11.55 -8.76 -12.45
C ALA A 56 11.98 -8.72 -13.93
N VAL A 57 11.57 -7.68 -14.67
CA VAL A 57 11.98 -7.50 -16.07
C VAL A 57 13.49 -7.27 -16.21
N GLU A 58 14.08 -6.45 -15.35
CA GLU A 58 15.53 -6.19 -15.38
C GLU A 58 16.33 -7.46 -15.02
N ASN A 59 15.86 -8.25 -14.06
CA ASN A 59 16.50 -9.54 -13.73
C ASN A 59 16.50 -10.49 -14.93
N LEU A 60 15.38 -10.63 -15.63
CA LEU A 60 15.30 -11.49 -16.82
C LEU A 60 16.30 -11.04 -17.91
N LYS A 61 16.44 -9.73 -18.12
CA LYS A 61 17.43 -9.18 -19.07
C LYS A 61 18.87 -9.45 -18.63
N GLN A 62 19.15 -9.38 -17.33
CA GLN A 62 20.47 -9.66 -16.79
C GLN A 62 20.81 -11.14 -16.92
N GLU A 63 19.87 -12.03 -16.59
CA GLU A 63 20.03 -13.48 -16.74
C GLU A 63 20.31 -13.87 -18.19
N GLU A 64 19.59 -13.29 -19.15
CA GLU A 64 19.83 -13.55 -20.57
C GLU A 64 21.22 -13.09 -21.01
N LYS A 65 21.67 -11.91 -20.58
CA LYS A 65 23.03 -11.42 -20.87
C LYS A 65 24.11 -12.31 -20.26
N VAL A 66 23.92 -12.75 -19.01
CA VAL A 66 24.85 -13.64 -18.32
C VAL A 66 24.90 -14.98 -19.05
N TYR A 67 23.77 -15.52 -19.47
CA TYR A 67 23.72 -16.76 -20.25
C TYR A 67 24.48 -16.64 -21.57
N GLN A 68 24.25 -15.56 -22.34
CA GLN A 68 24.97 -15.32 -23.60
C GLN A 68 26.48 -15.19 -23.40
N LEU A 69 26.90 -14.48 -22.36
CA LEU A 69 28.32 -14.36 -22.00
C LEU A 69 28.91 -15.72 -21.62
N SER A 70 28.18 -16.52 -20.83
CA SER A 70 28.61 -17.86 -20.43
C SER A 70 28.81 -18.78 -21.63
N VAL A 71 27.90 -18.75 -22.61
CA VAL A 71 28.03 -19.53 -23.85
C VAL A 71 29.24 -19.07 -24.67
N ARG A 72 29.50 -17.75 -24.76
CA ARG A 72 30.68 -17.24 -25.46
C ARG A 72 31.98 -17.67 -24.79
N VAL A 73 32.06 -17.59 -23.46
CA VAL A 73 33.23 -18.05 -22.70
C VAL A 73 33.46 -19.54 -22.93
N GLN A 74 32.41 -20.36 -22.87
CA GLN A 74 32.52 -21.80 -23.11
C GLN A 74 33.07 -22.13 -24.50
N LYS A 75 32.62 -21.41 -25.54
CA LYS A 75 33.15 -21.58 -26.91
C LYS A 75 34.63 -21.18 -27.03
N LEU A 76 35.03 -20.10 -26.35
CA LEU A 76 36.43 -19.67 -26.30
C LEU A 76 37.30 -20.68 -25.56
N GLU A 77 36.82 -21.24 -24.44
CA GLU A 77 37.52 -22.31 -23.70
C GLU A 77 37.70 -23.59 -24.52
N GLN A 78 36.74 -23.90 -25.41
CA GLN A 78 36.82 -25.05 -26.32
C GLN A 78 37.70 -24.81 -27.55
N GLY A 79 38.27 -23.60 -27.70
CA GLY A 79 39.10 -23.25 -28.86
C GLY A 79 38.31 -23.10 -30.17
N GLU A 80 36.98 -23.05 -30.10
CA GLU A 80 36.07 -22.83 -31.24
C GLU A 80 35.87 -21.33 -31.54
N GLY A 81 36.61 -20.47 -30.84
CA GLY A 81 36.44 -19.01 -30.86
C GLY A 81 37.37 -18.23 -31.80
N GLU A 82 38.17 -18.92 -32.62
CA GLU A 82 38.93 -18.35 -33.75
C GLU A 82 38.47 -18.95 -35.08
#